data_AF-A0A2A4N029-F1
#
_entry.id   AF-A0A2A4N029-F1
#
_cell.length_a   1.000
_cell.length_b   1.000
_cell.length_c   1.000
_cell.angle_alpha   90.00
_cell.angle_beta   90.00
_cell.angle_gamma   90.00
#
_symmetry.space_group_name_H-M   'P 1'
#
loop_
_entity.id
_entity.type
_entity.pdbx_description
1 polymer ?
#
loop_
_entity_poly.entity_id
_entity_poly.type
_entity_poly.pdbx_seq_one_letter_code
_entity_poly.pdbx_strand_id
1 'polypeptide(L)'
;MQIKKWNGAVLIIAFLFCSIFGVLAWGQMQMKEANPKWTEDFRVSESDKKEMVHLINKIAEKYSLSKESVNGPSQLENREVYFFHYKLDDEIVMTLHDLKSGGNRLTLYFYGLYRVDGDVFEKDIKEALSLDDK
;
A
#
# COMPACT_ATOMS: atom_id res chain seq x y z
N MET A 1 -22.43 -13.67 -60.70
CA MET A 1 -22.77 -14.17 -59.36
C MET A 1 -21.50 -14.52 -58.61
N GLN A 2 -20.91 -13.57 -57.89
CA GLN A 2 -19.74 -13.81 -57.03
C GLN A 2 -19.95 -13.03 -55.73
N ILE A 3 -20.78 -13.60 -54.87
CA ILE A 3 -20.86 -13.22 -53.46
C ILE A 3 -20.68 -14.53 -52.69
N LYS A 4 -19.93 -14.47 -51.59
CA LYS A 4 -19.68 -15.51 -50.56
C LYS A 4 -18.29 -16.16 -50.57
N LYS A 5 -17.25 -15.40 -50.20
CA LYS A 5 -16.06 -15.93 -49.49
C LYS A 5 -15.45 -14.95 -48.48
N TRP A 6 -16.21 -13.98 -47.95
CA TRP A 6 -15.67 -12.93 -47.07
C TRP A 6 -16.07 -13.05 -45.58
N ASN A 7 -16.93 -14.01 -45.21
CA ASN A 7 -17.42 -14.10 -43.82
C ASN A 7 -16.51 -14.91 -42.88
N GLY A 8 -15.58 -15.72 -43.41
CA GLY A 8 -14.67 -16.53 -42.58
C GLY A 8 -13.44 -15.77 -42.08
N ALA A 9 -12.82 -14.95 -42.94
CA ALA A 9 -11.62 -14.19 -42.58
C ALA A 9 -11.89 -13.08 -41.56
N VAL A 10 -13.05 -12.43 -41.65
CA VAL A 10 -13.45 -11.36 -40.72
C VAL A 10 -13.66 -11.90 -39.29
N LEU A 11 -14.19 -13.11 -39.14
CA LEU A 11 -14.38 -13.75 -37.83
C LEU A 11 -13.05 -14.12 -37.15
N ILE A 12 -12.05 -14.56 -37.92
CA ILE A 12 -10.73 -14.94 -37.38
C ILE A 12 -9.95 -13.70 -36.94
N ILE A 13 -10.04 -12.59 -37.70
CA ILE A 13 -9.39 -11.33 -37.33
C ILE A 13 -9.98 -10.76 -36.03
N ALA A 14 -11.31 -10.81 -35.84
CA ALA A 14 -11.95 -10.38 -34.60
C ALA A 14 -11.49 -11.20 -33.37
N PHE A 15 -11.30 -12.52 -33.54
CA PHE A 15 -10.84 -13.39 -32.46
C PHE A 15 -9.37 -13.11 -32.08
N LEU A 16 -8.49 -12.89 -33.07
CA LEU A 16 -7.08 -12.56 -32.86
C LEU A 16 -6.89 -11.22 -32.15
N PHE A 17 -7.73 -10.23 -32.46
CA PHE A 17 -7.71 -8.94 -31.76
C PHE A 17 -8.14 -9.10 -30.29
N CYS A 18 -9.20 -9.85 -29.97
CA CYS A 18 -9.65 -10.04 -28.58
C CYS A 18 -8.60 -10.70 -27.67
N SER A 19 -7.80 -11.65 -28.17
CA SER A 19 -6.75 -12.29 -27.37
C SER A 19 -5.58 -11.36 -27.01
N ILE A 20 -5.31 -10.34 -27.82
CA ILE A 20 -4.21 -9.40 -27.57
C ILE A 20 -4.66 -8.28 -26.60
N PHE A 21 -5.88 -7.74 -26.79
CA PHE A 21 -6.42 -6.71 -25.91
C PHE A 21 -6.87 -7.24 -24.53
N GLY A 22 -7.26 -8.53 -24.44
CA GLY A 22 -7.59 -9.16 -23.16
C GLY A 22 -6.40 -9.27 -22.18
N VAL A 23 -5.17 -9.43 -22.70
CA VAL A 23 -3.95 -9.49 -21.88
C VAL A 23 -3.51 -8.09 -21.44
N LEU A 24 -3.72 -7.05 -22.26
CA LEU A 24 -3.41 -5.66 -21.90
C LEU A 24 -4.33 -5.10 -20.79
N ALA A 25 -5.56 -5.62 -20.66
CA ALA A 25 -6.49 -5.22 -19.60
C ALA A 25 -6.09 -5.73 -18.20
N TRP A 26 -5.30 -6.80 -18.11
CA TRP A 26 -4.83 -7.36 -16.83
C TRP A 26 -3.45 -6.83 -16.41
N GLY A 27 -2.66 -6.28 -17.34
CA GLY A 27 -1.32 -5.74 -17.08
C GLY A 27 -1.28 -4.36 -16.42
N GLN A 28 -2.42 -3.68 -16.27
CA GLN A 28 -2.49 -2.32 -15.70
C GLN A 28 -3.67 -2.11 -14.75
N MET A 29 -3.96 -3.10 -13.89
CA MET A 29 -4.47 -2.72 -12.57
C MET A 29 -3.26 -2.28 -11.71
N GLN A 30 -2.56 -1.24 -12.18
CA GLN A 30 -1.75 -0.42 -11.29
C GLN A 30 -2.76 0.15 -10.32
N MET A 31 -2.83 -0.41 -9.11
CA MET A 31 -3.45 0.27 -7.99
C MET A 31 -2.89 1.68 -8.03
N LYS A 32 -3.75 2.65 -8.29
CA LYS A 32 -3.39 4.06 -8.21
C LYS A 32 -2.92 4.24 -6.79
N GLU A 33 -1.60 4.21 -6.57
CA GLU A 33 -1.02 4.32 -5.23
C GLU A 33 -1.59 5.60 -4.65
N ALA A 34 -2.48 5.43 -3.66
CA ALA A 34 -3.05 6.58 -2.98
C ALA A 34 -1.87 7.34 -2.40
N ASN A 35 -1.74 8.62 -2.74
CA ASN A 35 -0.71 9.43 -2.12
C ASN A 35 -1.03 9.50 -0.62
N PRO A 36 -0.04 9.25 0.26
CA PRO A 36 -0.27 9.36 1.69
C PRO A 36 -0.72 10.78 2.04
N LYS A 37 -1.71 10.90 2.95
CA LYS A 37 -2.12 12.18 3.56
C LYS A 37 -0.94 12.82 4.29
N TRP A 38 -0.13 12.02 4.98
CA TRP A 38 1.13 12.45 5.55
C TRP A 38 2.11 11.28 5.70
N THR A 39 3.39 11.64 5.79
CA THR A 39 4.52 10.69 5.96
C THR A 39 5.42 11.23 7.06
N GLU A 40 5.88 10.36 7.98
CA GLU A 40 6.90 10.71 8.98
C GLU A 40 8.06 9.72 8.93
N ASP A 41 9.26 10.27 9.02
CA ASP A 41 10.52 9.54 9.02
C ASP A 41 11.17 9.61 10.40
N PHE A 42 11.31 8.47 11.04
CA PHE A 42 11.93 8.34 12.35
C PHE A 42 13.34 7.76 12.21
N ARG A 43 14.30 8.42 12.87
CA ARG A 43 15.66 7.88 13.07
C ARG A 43 15.85 7.64 14.56
N VAL A 44 15.63 6.40 14.98
CA VAL A 44 15.50 6.01 16.38
C VAL A 44 16.36 4.79 16.70
N SER A 45 16.71 4.58 17.97
CA SER A 45 17.46 3.40 18.37
C SER A 45 16.65 2.11 18.12
N GLU A 46 17.30 0.95 18.13
CA GLU A 46 16.59 -0.33 17.93
C GLU A 46 15.56 -0.60 19.05
N SER A 47 15.85 -0.19 20.29
CA SER A 47 14.88 -0.31 21.41
C SER A 47 13.67 0.57 21.18
N ASP A 48 13.88 1.83 20.82
CA ASP A 48 12.80 2.79 20.60
C ASP A 48 11.97 2.41 19.38
N LYS A 49 12.62 1.89 18.33
CA LYS A 49 11.93 1.34 17.15
C LYS A 49 10.96 0.24 17.53
N LYS A 50 11.37 -0.71 18.39
CA LYS A 50 10.49 -1.80 18.86
C LYS A 50 9.32 -1.24 19.67
N GLU A 51 9.59 -0.27 20.53
CA GLU A 51 8.55 0.41 21.32
C GLU A 51 7.55 1.15 20.42
N MET A 52 8.04 1.92 19.46
CA MET A 52 7.20 2.63 18.47
C MET A 52 6.33 1.67 17.66
N VAL A 53 6.92 0.57 17.14
CA VAL A 53 6.15 -0.46 16.43
C VAL A 53 5.08 -1.06 17.34
N HIS A 54 5.39 -1.30 18.61
CA HIS A 54 4.43 -1.80 19.59
C HIS A 54 3.28 -0.81 19.84
N LEU A 55 3.58 0.49 20.02
CA LEU A 55 2.58 1.54 20.19
C LEU A 55 1.67 1.64 18.95
N ILE A 56 2.25 1.62 17.75
CA ILE A 56 1.50 1.63 16.49
C ILE A 56 0.55 0.43 16.41
N ASN A 57 1.02 -0.79 16.75
CA ASN A 57 0.15 -1.98 16.77
C ASN A 57 -1.00 -1.82 17.76
N LYS A 58 -0.74 -1.31 18.97
CA LYS A 58 -1.76 -1.10 20.01
C LYS A 58 -2.84 -0.12 19.55
N ILE A 59 -2.45 0.96 18.86
CA ILE A 59 -3.40 1.92 18.29
C ILE A 59 -4.16 1.26 17.16
N ALA A 60 -3.49 0.58 16.22
CA ALA A 60 -4.17 -0.14 15.14
C ALA A 60 -5.24 -1.12 15.67
N GLU A 61 -4.94 -1.86 16.74
CA GLU A 61 -5.89 -2.75 17.42
C GLU A 61 -7.10 -2.01 18.00
N LYS A 62 -6.90 -0.84 18.64
CA LYS A 62 -7.98 0.01 19.16
C LYS A 62 -9.00 0.37 18.06
N TYR A 63 -8.53 0.51 16.81
CA TYR A 63 -9.35 0.83 15.65
C TYR A 63 -9.74 -0.39 14.81
N SER A 64 -9.56 -1.60 15.34
CA SER A 64 -9.90 -2.87 14.66
C SER A 64 -9.20 -3.03 13.30
N LEU A 65 -8.01 -2.45 13.15
CA LEU A 65 -7.22 -2.60 11.93
C LEU A 65 -6.55 -3.97 11.94
N SER A 66 -6.72 -4.71 10.85
CA SER A 66 -5.94 -5.92 10.58
C SER A 66 -4.52 -5.53 10.14
N LYS A 67 -3.54 -6.39 10.46
CA LYS A 67 -2.14 -6.19 10.08
C LYS A 67 -1.71 -7.25 9.08
N GLU A 68 -1.24 -6.80 7.92
CA GLU A 68 -0.59 -7.64 6.91
C GLU A 68 0.89 -7.30 6.82
N SER A 69 1.74 -8.33 6.77
CA SER A 69 3.19 -8.16 6.66
C SER A 69 3.64 -8.62 5.28
N VAL A 70 4.23 -7.72 4.51
CA VAL A 70 4.75 -7.99 3.17
C VAL A 70 6.24 -7.66 3.15
N ASN A 71 7.04 -8.51 2.51
CA ASN A 71 8.46 -8.24 2.28
C ASN A 71 8.61 -7.74 0.85
N GLY A 72 9.36 -6.66 0.67
CA GLY A 72 9.60 -6.13 -0.66
C GLY A 72 10.85 -5.27 -0.77
N PRO A 73 11.31 -5.01 -2.00
CA PRO A 73 12.31 -4.00 -2.25
C PRO A 73 11.69 -2.61 -2.09
N SER A 74 12.27 -1.75 -1.24
CA SER A 74 11.95 -0.33 -1.25
C SER A 74 12.77 0.37 -2.32
N GLN A 75 12.12 0.96 -3.32
CA GLN A 75 12.79 1.77 -4.34
C GLN A 75 13.42 3.03 -3.74
N LEU A 76 12.83 3.57 -2.66
CA LEU A 76 13.33 4.75 -1.96
C LEU A 76 14.62 4.47 -1.18
N GLU A 77 14.73 3.27 -0.61
CA GLU A 77 15.85 2.90 0.28
C GLU A 77 16.90 2.02 -0.41
N ASN A 78 16.62 1.52 -1.62
CA ASN A 78 17.41 0.52 -2.35
C ASN A 78 17.79 -0.69 -1.47
N ARG A 79 16.86 -1.09 -0.60
CA ARG A 79 17.04 -2.11 0.44
C ARG A 79 15.75 -2.91 0.63
N GLU A 80 15.88 -4.10 1.23
CA GLU A 80 14.74 -4.91 1.62
C GLU A 80 14.06 -4.31 2.87
N VAL A 81 12.74 -4.19 2.80
CA VAL A 81 11.91 -3.55 3.83
C VAL A 81 10.76 -4.49 4.20
N TYR A 82 10.46 -4.54 5.48
CA TYR A 82 9.21 -5.07 6.01
C TYR A 82 8.14 -3.99 5.89
N PHE A 83 7.13 -4.25 5.08
CA PHE A 83 5.95 -3.42 4.95
C PHE A 83 4.87 -3.99 5.87
N PHE A 84 4.46 -3.22 6.87
CA PHE A 84 3.31 -3.55 7.69
C PHE A 84 2.13 -2.71 7.26
N HIS A 85 1.19 -3.31 6.53
CA HIS A 85 -0.05 -2.67 6.12
C HIS A 85 -1.11 -2.86 7.19
N TYR A 86 -1.66 -1.75 7.69
CA TYR A 86 -2.79 -1.74 8.60
C TYR A 86 -4.06 -1.43 7.80
N LYS A 87 -4.97 -2.41 7.76
CA LYS A 87 -6.15 -2.40 6.89
C LYS A 87 -7.45 -2.42 7.68
N LEU A 88 -8.43 -1.67 7.20
CA LEU A 88 -9.83 -1.83 7.58
C LEU A 88 -10.58 -2.36 6.35
N ASP A 89 -11.24 -3.50 6.50
CA ASP A 89 -11.75 -4.29 5.37
C ASP A 89 -10.60 -4.55 4.36
N ASP A 90 -10.76 -4.11 3.11
CA ASP A 90 -9.78 -4.27 2.03
C ASP A 90 -8.91 -3.01 1.80
N GLU A 91 -9.09 -1.95 2.59
CA GLU A 91 -8.45 -0.65 2.39
C GLU A 91 -7.25 -0.45 3.32
N ILE A 92 -6.10 -0.03 2.77
CA ILE A 92 -4.89 0.31 3.55
C ILE A 92 -5.08 1.69 4.18
N VAL A 93 -5.18 1.73 5.51
CA VAL A 93 -5.27 2.97 6.29
C VAL A 93 -3.87 3.57 6.49
N MET A 94 -2.89 2.70 6.76
CA MET A 94 -1.54 3.09 7.16
C MET A 94 -0.54 2.00 6.78
N THR A 95 0.66 2.40 6.38
CA THR A 95 1.78 1.49 6.11
C THR A 95 2.99 1.90 6.94
N LEU A 96 3.58 0.95 7.64
CA LEU A 96 4.84 1.13 8.35
C LEU A 96 5.97 0.41 7.63
N HIS A 97 7.02 1.13 7.25
CA HIS A 97 8.23 0.61 6.65
C HIS A 97 9.31 0.41 7.70
N ASP A 98 9.78 -0.83 7.84
CA ASP A 98 10.89 -1.21 8.69
C ASP A 98 12.04 -1.79 7.83
N LEU A 99 13.20 -1.14 7.83
CA LEU A 99 14.40 -1.62 7.14
C LEU A 99 14.92 -2.95 7.74
N LYS A 100 14.99 -4.01 6.92
CA LYS A 100 15.35 -5.37 7.36
C LYS A 100 16.79 -5.53 7.86
N SER A 101 17.75 -4.79 7.31
CA SER A 101 19.17 -4.93 7.66
C SER A 101 19.78 -3.64 8.21
N GLY A 102 19.97 -3.58 9.53
CA GLY A 102 20.80 -2.56 10.20
C GLY A 102 20.29 -1.12 10.10
N GLY A 103 19.01 -0.94 9.79
CA GLY A 103 18.38 0.36 9.68
C GLY A 103 17.68 0.78 10.97
N ASN A 104 18.18 1.87 11.55
CA ASN A 104 17.53 2.61 12.65
C ASN A 104 16.46 3.59 12.11
N ARG A 105 15.96 3.34 10.89
CA ARG A 105 14.94 4.15 10.22
C ARG A 105 13.63 3.39 10.19
N LEU A 106 12.57 4.10 10.55
CA LEU A 106 11.19 3.67 10.46
C LEU A 106 10.45 4.76 9.69
N THR A 107 9.72 4.42 8.63
CA THR A 107 8.92 5.40 7.88
C THR A 107 7.45 5.03 7.97
N LEU A 108 6.64 5.96 8.46
CA LEU A 108 5.20 5.78 8.62
C LEU A 108 4.47 6.57 7.53
N TYR A 109 3.64 5.88 6.75
CA TYR A 109 2.79 6.46 5.72
C TYR A 109 1.35 6.35 6.19
N PHE A 110 0.67 7.48 6.35
CA PHE A 110 -0.74 7.52 6.66
C PHE A 110 -1.52 7.92 5.41
N TYR A 111 -2.42 7.07 4.96
CA TYR A 111 -3.23 7.34 3.77
C TYR A 111 -4.53 8.05 4.13
N GLY A 112 -5.06 7.82 5.33
CA GLY A 112 -6.32 8.40 5.82
C GLY A 112 -7.52 7.89 5.01
N LEU A 113 -8.54 7.36 5.70
CA LEU A 113 -9.72 6.81 5.02
C LEU A 113 -11.01 7.25 5.69
N TYR A 114 -12.05 7.45 4.88
CA TYR A 114 -13.38 7.96 5.23
C TYR A 114 -14.18 7.09 6.22
N ARG A 115 -13.76 5.85 6.47
CA ARG A 115 -14.47 4.87 7.31
C ARG A 115 -13.95 4.80 8.74
N VAL A 116 -12.72 5.23 8.97
CA VAL A 116 -12.20 5.53 10.30
C VAL A 116 -12.39 7.02 10.51
N ASP A 117 -12.62 7.47 11.74
CA ASP A 117 -12.45 8.89 12.05
C ASP A 117 -10.96 9.22 11.91
N GLY A 118 -10.54 9.47 10.67
CA GLY A 118 -9.14 9.51 10.26
C GLY A 118 -8.38 10.64 10.93
N ASP A 119 -9.09 11.70 11.33
CA ASP A 119 -8.50 12.81 12.07
C ASP A 119 -8.26 12.42 13.54
N VAL A 120 -9.16 11.65 14.16
CA VAL A 120 -8.95 11.12 15.53
C VAL A 120 -7.86 10.04 15.53
N PHE A 121 -7.84 9.13 14.56
CA PHE A 121 -6.76 8.13 14.43
C PHE A 121 -5.40 8.79 14.19
N GLU A 122 -5.34 9.77 13.28
CA GLU A 122 -4.13 10.55 13.03
C GLU A 122 -3.65 11.23 14.32
N LYS A 123 -4.55 11.86 15.06
CA LYS A 123 -4.25 12.49 16.35
C LYS A 123 -3.72 11.47 17.36
N ASP A 124 -4.37 10.33 17.53
CA ASP A 124 -3.93 9.28 18.47
C ASP A 124 -2.52 8.77 18.11
N ILE A 125 -2.21 8.57 16.82
CA ILE A 125 -0.88 8.17 16.36
C ILE A 125 0.15 9.28 16.63
N LYS A 126 -0.18 10.54 16.32
CA LYS A 126 0.72 11.67 16.52
C LYS A 126 1.01 11.92 18.00
N GLU A 127 -0.01 11.88 18.86
CA GLU A 127 0.15 12.00 20.31
C GLU A 127 1.02 10.88 20.88
N ALA A 128 0.76 9.63 20.48
CA ALA A 128 1.52 8.48 20.98
C ALA A 128 2.98 8.47 20.51
N LEU A 129 3.27 9.07 19.36
CA LEU A 129 4.62 9.21 18.81
C LEU A 129 5.24 10.59 19.10
N SER A 130 4.59 11.42 19.91
CA SER A 130 5.01 12.79 20.26
C SER A 130 5.33 13.68 19.05
N LEU A 131 4.51 13.60 18.00
CA LEU A 131 4.70 14.32 16.74
C LEU A 131 4.12 15.74 16.73
N ASP A 132 3.18 16.05 17.61
CA ASP A 132 2.46 17.34 17.62
C ASP A 132 3.28 18.52 18.19
N ASP A 133 4.47 18.26 18.75
CA ASP A 133 5.37 19.26 19.36
C ASP A 133 6.56 19.69 18.46
N LYS A 134 6.56 19.34 17.16
CA LYS A 134 7.61 19.70 16.19
C LYS A 134 7.27 20.91 15.32
#